data_AF-A0A497CVS4-F1
#
_entry.id   AF-A0A497CVS4-F1
#
_cell.length_a   1.000
_cell.length_b   1.000
_cell.length_c   1.000
_cell.angle_alpha   90.00
_cell.angle_beta   90.00
_cell.angle_gamma   90.00
#
_symmetry.space_group_name_H-M   'P 1'
#
loop_
_entity.id
_entity.type
_entity.pdbx_description
1 polymer ?
#
loop_
_entity_poly.entity_id
_entity_poly.type
_entity_poly.pdbx_seq_one_letter_code
_entity_poly.pdbx_strand_id
1 'polypeptide(L)'
;GMLGNKLSFRLKPFTVDANLTAEKLYAVFQNSDLPLWALEVVLQIKPALLNRYSRKYFLSFDKKFRLTLDDQLNYFSIGTNNNNFIENYKSEDVIVELKYDYLNDNFAPEVTNRLPFRLTKSSKYVNGVEMLHPMFA
;
A
#
# COMPACT_ATOMS: atom_id res chain seq x y z
N GLY A 1 12.71 -13.48 -4.61
CA GLY A 1 13.04 -13.01 -3.25
C GLY A 1 11.92 -13.40 -2.32
N MET A 2 12.22 -14.10 -1.21
CA MET A 2 11.23 -14.55 -0.22
C MET A 2 10.34 -13.37 0.21
N LEU A 3 9.10 -13.34 -0.28
CA LEU A 3 8.07 -12.44 0.23
C LEU A 3 7.61 -13.06 1.55
N GLY A 4 7.98 -12.44 2.67
CA GLY A 4 7.55 -12.87 3.99
C GLY A 4 6.02 -13.01 4.06
N ASN A 5 5.55 -13.97 4.86
CA ASN A 5 4.13 -14.14 5.12
C ASN A 5 3.58 -12.85 5.74
N LYS A 6 2.57 -12.25 5.11
CA LYS A 6 1.85 -11.11 5.69
C LYS A 6 0.82 -11.64 6.68
N LEU A 7 0.96 -11.25 7.94
CA LEU A 7 -0.11 -11.43 8.92
C LEU A 7 -1.17 -10.34 8.67
N SER A 8 -2.44 -10.74 8.66
CA SER A 8 -3.55 -9.84 8.40
C SER A 8 -4.64 -10.09 9.43
N PHE A 9 -5.09 -9.01 10.07
CA PHE A 9 -6.16 -9.03 11.05
C PHE A 9 -7.27 -8.10 10.61
N ARG A 10 -8.51 -8.56 10.76
CA ARG A 10 -9.67 -7.76 10.41
C ARG A 10 -9.99 -6.79 11.55
N LEU A 11 -9.99 -5.50 11.24
CA LEU A 11 -10.47 -4.47 12.15
C LEU A 11 -12.00 -4.36 12.09
N LYS A 12 -12.62 -3.89 13.17
CA LYS A 12 -14.01 -3.40 13.13
C LYS A 12 -14.12 -2.28 12.11
N PRO A 13 -15.26 -2.15 11.40
CA PRO A 13 -15.48 -1.06 10.46
C PRO A 13 -15.33 0.31 11.12
N PHE A 14 -14.70 1.25 10.41
CA PHE A 14 -14.55 2.64 10.83
C PHE A 14 -14.47 3.55 9.59
N THR A 15 -14.67 4.85 9.81
CA THR A 15 -14.63 5.85 8.75
C THR A 15 -13.28 6.56 8.74
N VAL A 16 -12.71 6.74 7.55
CA VAL A 16 -11.53 7.57 7.33
C VAL A 16 -12.01 8.91 6.77
N ASP A 17 -12.22 9.87 7.67
CA ASP A 17 -12.67 11.23 7.36
C ASP A 17 -11.88 12.26 8.19
N ALA A 18 -12.22 13.56 8.04
CA ALA A 18 -11.52 14.64 8.73
C ALA A 18 -11.63 14.59 10.27
N ASN A 19 -12.55 13.79 10.79
CA ASN A 19 -12.74 13.57 12.22
C ASN A 19 -11.99 12.34 12.73
N LEU A 20 -11.20 11.65 11.90
CA LEU A 20 -10.36 10.55 12.34
C LEU A 20 -9.25 11.08 13.24
N THR A 21 -9.22 10.63 14.50
CA THR A 21 -8.17 10.94 15.47
C THR A 21 -7.46 9.66 15.92
N ALA A 22 -6.32 9.82 16.58
CA ALA A 22 -5.58 8.73 17.20
C ALA A 22 -6.44 7.97 18.21
N GLU A 23 -7.24 8.66 19.03
CA GLU A 23 -8.12 8.02 20.01
C GLU A 23 -9.20 7.17 19.34
N LYS A 24 -9.82 7.65 18.26
CA LYS A 24 -10.79 6.86 17.48
C LYS A 24 -10.13 5.65 16.87
N LEU A 25 -8.92 5.79 16.33
CA LEU A 25 -8.19 4.68 15.73
C LEU A 25 -7.76 3.64 16.79
N TYR A 26 -7.31 4.08 17.97
CA TYR A 26 -6.99 3.20 19.09
C TYR A 26 -8.23 2.47 19.59
N ALA A 27 -9.37 3.16 19.69
CA ALA A 27 -10.65 2.52 20.00
C ALA A 27 -10.99 1.44 18.97
N VAL A 28 -10.75 1.67 17.67
CA VAL A 28 -10.96 0.63 16.64
C VAL A 28 -10.05 -0.57 16.90
N PHE A 29 -8.77 -0.37 17.20
CA PHE A 29 -7.84 -1.47 17.48
C PHE A 29 -8.26 -2.29 18.70
N GLN A 30 -8.60 -1.61 19.80
CA GLN A 30 -9.02 -2.25 21.06
C GLN A 30 -10.35 -3.01 20.95
N ASN A 31 -11.28 -2.52 20.11
CA ASN A 31 -12.58 -3.16 19.90
C ASN A 31 -12.57 -4.21 18.77
N SER A 32 -11.41 -4.45 18.15
CA SER A 32 -11.22 -5.48 17.12
C SER A 32 -10.70 -6.77 17.72
N ASP A 33 -10.97 -7.89 17.05
CA ASP A 33 -10.56 -9.23 17.50
C ASP A 33 -9.07 -9.48 17.16
N LEU A 34 -8.18 -8.66 17.73
CA LEU A 34 -6.73 -8.75 17.57
C LEU A 34 -6.12 -9.66 18.64
N PRO A 35 -5.17 -10.54 18.29
CA PRO A 35 -4.32 -11.18 19.30
C PRO A 35 -3.58 -10.13 20.14
N LEU A 36 -3.38 -10.41 21.44
CA LEU A 36 -2.78 -9.46 22.38
C LEU A 36 -1.47 -8.85 21.86
N TRP A 37 -0.57 -9.69 21.36
CA TRP A 37 0.71 -9.23 20.82
C TRP A 37 0.55 -8.29 19.60
N ALA A 38 -0.47 -8.49 18.76
CA ALA A 38 -0.71 -7.65 17.59
C ALA A 38 -1.30 -6.30 18.00
N LEU A 39 -2.17 -6.30 19.02
CA LEU A 39 -2.70 -5.09 19.63
C LEU A 39 -1.57 -4.26 20.27
N GLU A 40 -0.69 -4.91 21.04
CA GLU A 40 0.47 -4.26 21.66
C GLU A 40 1.37 -3.59 20.62
N VAL A 41 1.67 -4.26 19.51
CA VAL A 41 2.46 -3.68 18.41
C VAL A 41 1.75 -2.49 17.76
N VAL A 42 0.47 -2.63 17.41
CA VAL A 42 -0.23 -1.57 16.66
C VAL A 42 -0.47 -0.31 17.50
N LEU A 43 -0.56 -0.44 18.84
CA LEU A 43 -0.70 0.71 19.75
C LEU A 43 0.60 1.52 19.91
N GLN A 44 1.75 1.00 19.48
CA GLN A 44 3.05 1.69 19.52
C GLN A 44 3.39 2.41 18.20
N ILE A 45 2.56 2.28 17.18
CA ILE A 45 2.77 2.92 15.87
C ILE A 45 1.66 3.91 15.57
N LYS A 46 1.97 4.89 14.72
CA LYS A 46 1.00 5.87 14.22
C LYS A 46 0.88 5.76 12.70
N PRO A 47 -0.29 6.07 12.13
CA PRO A 47 -0.40 6.30 10.69
C PRO A 47 0.62 7.34 10.25
N ALA A 48 1.28 7.09 9.12
CA ALA A 48 2.30 7.97 8.56
C ALA A 48 1.94 8.48 7.15
N LEU A 49 1.15 7.72 6.41
CA LEU A 49 0.83 8.01 5.03
C LEU A 49 -0.48 7.32 4.63
N LEU A 50 -1.38 8.05 3.99
CA LEU A 50 -2.56 7.48 3.35
C LEU A 50 -2.35 7.44 1.83
N ASN A 51 -2.29 6.22 1.29
CA ASN A 51 -2.07 5.96 -0.14
C ASN A 51 -3.40 5.62 -0.83
N ARG A 52 -3.82 6.44 -1.79
CA ARG A 52 -4.98 6.18 -2.64
C ARG A 52 -4.54 5.96 -4.09
N TYR A 53 -5.14 4.96 -4.74
CA TYR A 53 -4.92 4.65 -6.15
C TYR A 53 -6.10 3.84 -6.68
N SER A 54 -6.25 3.85 -8.00
CA SER A 54 -7.13 2.96 -8.74
C SER A 54 -6.30 1.78 -9.26
N ARG A 55 -6.72 0.54 -8.97
CA ARG A 55 -6.00 -0.68 -9.37
C ARG A 55 -6.81 -1.50 -10.35
N LYS A 56 -6.22 -1.79 -11.51
CA LYS A 56 -6.71 -2.79 -12.47
C LYS A 56 -5.96 -4.10 -12.31
N TYR A 57 -6.67 -5.21 -12.40
CA TYR A 57 -6.12 -6.56 -12.29
C TYR A 57 -6.22 -7.29 -13.62
N PHE A 58 -5.11 -7.89 -14.05
CA PHE A 58 -5.03 -8.74 -15.22
C PHE A 58 -4.43 -10.08 -14.82
N LEU A 59 -4.97 -11.16 -15.38
CA LEU A 59 -4.51 -12.52 -15.14
C LEU A 59 -4.24 -13.16 -16.49
N SER A 60 -3.10 -13.83 -16.64
CA SER A 60 -2.81 -14.61 -17.84
C SER A 60 -3.84 -15.72 -18.02
N PHE A 61 -4.03 -16.17 -19.26
CA PHE A 61 -4.96 -17.26 -19.59
C PHE A 61 -4.69 -18.52 -18.76
N ASP A 62 -3.41 -18.85 -18.57
CA ASP A 62 -2.95 -20.00 -17.78
C ASP A 62 -2.87 -19.74 -16.27
N LYS A 63 -3.23 -18.54 -15.82
CA LYS A 63 -3.24 -18.07 -14.42
C LYS A 63 -1.87 -18.06 -13.72
N LYS A 64 -0.77 -18.21 -14.46
CA LYS A 64 0.60 -18.22 -13.89
C LYS A 64 1.15 -16.83 -13.60
N PHE A 65 0.68 -15.82 -14.34
CA PHE A 65 1.14 -14.44 -14.21
C PHE A 65 -0.04 -13.53 -13.90
N ARG A 66 0.14 -12.66 -12.91
CA ARG A 66 -0.79 -11.59 -12.59
C ARG A 66 -0.09 -10.25 -12.81
N LEU A 67 -0.73 -9.36 -13.54
CA LEU A 67 -0.28 -7.99 -13.72
C LEU A 67 -1.29 -7.05 -13.05
N THR A 68 -0.80 -6.06 -12.32
CA THR A 68 -1.64 -4.96 -11.84
C THR A 68 -1.14 -3.64 -12.37
N LEU A 69 -2.07 -2.74 -12.68
CA LEU A 69 -1.81 -1.36 -13.03
C LEU A 69 -2.44 -0.47 -11.96
N ASP A 70 -1.61 0.33 -11.30
CA ASP A 70 -2.07 1.33 -10.35
C ASP A 70 -1.93 2.72 -10.98
N ASP A 71 -3.06 3.39 -11.17
CA ASP A 71 -3.17 4.74 -11.70
C ASP A 71 -3.89 5.65 -10.69
N GLN A 72 -3.96 6.96 -11.00
CA GLN A 72 -4.59 7.97 -10.13
C GLN A 72 -4.01 7.98 -8.70
N LEU A 73 -2.68 7.89 -8.60
CA LEU A 73 -1.96 7.90 -7.34
C LEU A 73 -2.18 9.23 -6.62
N ASN A 74 -2.62 9.16 -5.37
CA ASN A 74 -2.72 10.31 -4.49
C ASN A 74 -2.25 9.94 -3.08
N TYR A 75 -1.28 10.70 -2.60
CA TYR A 75 -0.62 10.54 -1.33
C TYR A 75 -1.12 11.62 -0.38
N PHE A 76 -1.66 11.23 0.78
CA PHE A 76 -2.16 12.17 1.79
C PHE A 76 -1.34 12.08 3.05
N SER A 77 -1.01 13.24 3.61
CA SER A 77 -0.51 13.35 4.97
C SER A 77 -1.61 12.89 5.93
N ILE A 78 -1.26 12.05 6.90
CA ILE A 78 -2.16 11.60 7.95
C ILE A 78 -1.43 11.68 9.28
N GLY A 79 -2.05 12.38 10.23
CA GLY A 79 -1.51 12.62 11.56
C GLY A 79 -2.39 12.02 12.65
N THR A 80 -2.00 12.30 13.90
CA THR A 80 -2.75 11.88 15.08
C THR A 80 -4.04 12.68 15.28
N ASN A 81 -4.09 13.94 14.81
CA ASN A 81 -5.24 14.83 14.92
C ASN A 81 -5.38 15.69 13.65
N ASN A 82 -6.56 16.25 13.43
CA ASN A 82 -6.85 17.21 12.36
C ASN A 82 -6.54 16.69 10.94
N ASN A 83 -7.04 15.51 10.60
CA ASN A 83 -6.86 14.86 9.30
C ASN A 83 -7.72 15.50 8.19
N ASN A 84 -7.58 16.79 7.93
CA ASN A 84 -8.39 17.49 6.93
C ASN A 84 -8.18 17.01 5.47
N PHE A 85 -7.16 16.17 5.23
CA PHE A 85 -6.77 15.62 3.93
C PHE A 85 -6.56 16.67 2.83
N ILE A 86 -6.24 17.92 3.23
CA ILE A 86 -5.92 19.01 2.30
C ILE A 86 -4.52 18.82 1.74
N GLU A 87 -3.55 18.49 2.60
CA GLU A 87 -2.17 18.23 2.20
C GLU A 87 -2.07 16.87 1.48
N ASN A 88 -1.96 16.94 0.15
CA ASN A 88 -1.85 15.76 -0.69
C ASN A 88 -0.96 16.00 -1.93
N TYR A 89 -0.39 14.93 -2.44
CA TYR A 89 0.39 14.92 -3.67
C TYR A 89 -0.21 13.92 -4.67
N LYS A 90 -0.61 14.43 -5.84
CA LYS A 90 -1.05 13.61 -6.96
C LYS A 90 0.13 13.30 -7.87
N SER A 91 0.33 12.02 -8.16
CA SER A 91 1.33 11.58 -9.12
C SER A 91 0.65 11.11 -10.41
N GLU A 92 1.24 11.47 -11.54
CA GLU A 92 0.85 10.94 -12.86
C GLU A 92 1.54 9.61 -13.20
N ASP A 93 2.40 9.11 -12.30
CA ASP A 93 3.04 7.82 -12.47
C ASP A 93 2.00 6.70 -12.57
N VAL A 94 2.35 5.66 -13.34
CA VAL A 94 1.63 4.39 -13.38
C VAL A 94 2.53 3.31 -12.83
N ILE A 95 2.09 2.63 -11.77
CA ILE A 95 2.85 1.53 -11.17
C ILE A 95 2.37 0.22 -11.78
N VAL A 96 3.29 -0.47 -12.45
CA VAL A 96 3.09 -1.82 -12.99
C VAL A 96 3.73 -2.83 -12.05
N GLU A 97 2.95 -3.81 -11.61
CA GLU A 97 3.44 -4.90 -10.77
C GLU A 97 3.12 -6.23 -11.46
N LEU A 98 4.17 -7.02 -11.72
CA LEU A 98 4.07 -8.39 -12.22
C LEU A 98 4.31 -9.37 -11.07
N LYS A 99 3.40 -10.32 -10.89
CA LYS A 99 3.47 -11.37 -9.87
C LYS A 99 3.38 -12.75 -10.51
N TYR A 100 4.23 -13.65 -10.05
CA TYR A 100 4.30 -15.04 -10.47
C TYR A 100 4.90 -15.88 -9.34
N ASP A 101 4.64 -17.19 -9.38
CA ASP A 101 5.28 -18.16 -8.50
C ASP A 101 6.75 -18.37 -8.90
N TYR A 102 7.63 -18.63 -7.94
CA TYR A 102 9.04 -18.96 -8.18
C TYR A 102 9.25 -20.07 -9.23
N LEU A 103 8.33 -21.04 -9.32
CA LEU A 103 8.37 -22.08 -10.35
C LEU A 103 8.34 -21.53 -11.79
N ASN A 104 7.87 -20.30 -11.99
CA ASN A 104 7.78 -19.61 -13.28
C ASN A 104 8.89 -18.56 -13.49
N ASP A 105 9.89 -18.47 -12.61
CA ASP A 105 10.98 -17.49 -12.70
C ASP A 105 11.74 -17.58 -14.03
N ASN A 106 11.94 -18.79 -14.54
CA ASN A 106 12.57 -19.03 -15.85
C ASN A 106 11.77 -18.42 -17.03
N PHE A 107 10.45 -18.23 -16.89
CA PHE A 107 9.58 -17.64 -17.91
C PHE A 107 9.35 -16.14 -17.70
N ALA A 108 9.67 -15.61 -16.52
CA ALA A 108 9.47 -14.20 -16.22
C ALA A 108 10.21 -13.26 -17.20
N PRO A 109 11.46 -13.52 -17.63
CA PRO A 109 12.14 -12.70 -18.63
C PRO A 109 11.38 -12.59 -19.95
N GLU A 110 10.75 -13.67 -20.43
CA GLU A 110 9.95 -13.65 -21.67
C GLU A 110 8.76 -12.69 -21.54
N VAL A 111 8.06 -12.74 -20.41
CA VAL A 111 6.93 -11.86 -20.12
C VAL A 111 7.39 -10.41 -19.98
N THR A 112 8.44 -10.15 -19.20
CA THR A 112 8.90 -8.77 -18.94
C THR A 112 9.53 -8.12 -20.17
N ASN A 113 10.22 -8.88 -21.02
CA ASN A 113 10.84 -8.35 -22.24
C ASN A 113 9.83 -7.98 -23.33
N ARG A 114 8.57 -8.44 -23.21
CA ARG A 114 7.47 -8.04 -24.09
C ARG A 114 6.77 -6.77 -23.63
N LEU A 115 7.04 -6.29 -22.41
CA LEU A 115 6.55 -4.99 -21.98
C LEU A 115 7.36 -3.89 -22.69
N PRO A 116 6.73 -2.77 -23.09
CA PRO A 116 7.42 -1.69 -23.78
C PRO A 116 8.32 -0.84 -22.86
N PHE A 117 8.59 -1.31 -21.64
CA PHE A 117 9.38 -0.66 -20.60
C PHE A 117 10.01 -1.71 -19.69
N ARG A 118 11.10 -1.34 -19.02
CA ARG A 118 11.75 -2.19 -18.02
C ARG A 118 11.05 -2.01 -16.67
N LEU A 119 10.80 -3.12 -15.98
CA LEU A 119 10.28 -3.07 -14.61
C LEU A 119 11.40 -2.66 -13.64
N THR A 120 11.11 -1.69 -12.79
CA THR A 120 11.96 -1.25 -11.68
C THR A 120 11.24 -1.46 -10.36
N LYS A 121 11.98 -1.42 -9.24
CA LYS A 121 11.36 -1.44 -7.92
C LYS A 121 10.73 -0.07 -7.64
N SER A 122 9.49 -0.08 -7.14
CA SER A 122 8.78 1.11 -6.72
C SER A 122 8.06 0.82 -5.39
N SER A 123 8.13 1.77 -4.45
CA SER A 123 7.46 1.68 -3.16
C SER A 123 6.54 2.87 -3.00
N LYS A 124 5.23 2.63 -3.00
CA LYS A 124 4.21 3.66 -2.74
C LYS A 124 4.45 4.38 -1.40
N TYR A 125 4.96 3.66 -0.40
CA TYR A 125 5.26 4.25 0.89
C TYR A 125 6.44 5.22 0.80
N VAL A 126 7.56 4.78 0.22
CA VAL A 126 8.77 5.62 0.09
C VAL A 126 8.46 6.84 -0.76
N ASN A 127 7.88 6.63 -1.95
CA ASN A 127 7.51 7.72 -2.85
C ASN A 127 6.54 8.70 -2.17
N GLY A 128 5.53 8.20 -1.45
CA GLY A 128 4.57 9.08 -0.77
C GLY A 128 5.20 9.90 0.36
N VAL A 129 6.11 9.31 1.14
CA VAL A 129 6.85 10.04 2.20
C VAL A 129 7.78 11.08 1.58
N GLU A 130 8.52 10.74 0.53
CA GLU A 130 9.43 11.68 -0.16
C GLU A 130 8.67 12.87 -0.76
N MET A 131 7.53 12.63 -1.39
CA MET A 131 6.72 13.67 -2.03
C MET A 131 6.03 14.61 -1.02
N LEU A 132 5.62 14.09 0.14
CA LEU A 132 5.00 14.90 1.20
C LEU A 132 6.03 15.56 2.13
N HIS A 133 7.22 14.97 2.27
CA HIS A 133 8.28 15.45 3.15
C HIS A 133 9.64 15.51 2.43
N PRO A 134 9.80 16.39 1.42
CA PRO A 134 11.00 16.44 0.59
C PRO A 134 12.27 16.88 1.34
N MET A 135 12.17 17.35 2.59
CA MET A 135 13.31 17.68 3.45
C MET A 135 14.11 16.45 3.93
N PHE A 136 13.62 15.22 3.72
CA PHE A 136 14.32 13.98 4.10
C PHE A 136 14.93 13.23 2.90
N ALA A 137 14.92 13.81 1.70
CA ALA A 137 15.46 13.24 0.48
C ALA A 137 16.85 13.81 0.13
#